data_AF-A0A2E1LIK3-F1
#
_entry.id   AF-A0A2E1LIK3-F1
#
_cell.length_a   1.000
_cell.length_b   1.000
_cell.length_c   1.000
_cell.angle_alpha   90.00
_cell.angle_beta   90.00
_cell.angle_gamma   90.00
#
_symmetry.space_group_name_H-M   'P 1'
#
loop_
_entity.id
_entity.type
_entity.pdbx_description
1 polymer ?
#
loop_
_entity_poly.entity_id
_entity_poly.type
_entity_poly.pdbx_seq_one_letter_code
_entity_poly.pdbx_strand_id
1 'polypeptide(L)'
;CGVDPCQVIRDLQAGGAKMTAHVIGFDLNARDANQIRCIADLTGGTYVDANRADQLIDGFRKAVENIAVKDDSAERALRETLDQTLDALRETSDQLANAERRADEALQNLAAANEELSRLAGALADQEAIIEQLEAALKDCDDEVARLQGEIARLEGEVADLQAENANLAALLKDAQGTIADQERALERADVNNQQLVSSLAEQEAIIDEKDAEIDAISDELNAANTENALLNDENTRLETLLNEALRNRQLTVTSLDFGAFAGTTEPVDIAALVAERDAYLAALQSLRLNLSYILDPLSTAQAIANNVPEEGNQIPVPEELNEVLVLLAPGVEGELPDLEWSMTGVAGQARGYRDIGTGARIPLPEFGGTFDIALELPGYEATLNVTSDPENPISRRTDLNIGRLSLHMPGSQAGVFFATIMTLDGEVVVKQPIETSGSMYMQPGLYKVRAQTENGVDEFEAQVYAGKDTSVPLHF
;
A
#
# COMPACT_ATOMS: atom_id res chain seq x y z
N CYS A 1 -99.84 6.04 -119.36
CA CYS A 1 -99.42 7.07 -118.40
C CYS A 1 -99.33 8.41 -119.13
N GLY A 2 -100.26 9.33 -118.90
CA GLY A 2 -100.44 10.57 -119.70
C GLY A 2 -99.65 11.77 -119.17
N VAL A 3 -98.35 11.62 -118.91
CA VAL A 3 -97.47 12.70 -118.45
C VAL A 3 -96.58 13.16 -119.61
N ASP A 4 -96.49 14.47 -119.84
CA ASP A 4 -95.62 15.06 -120.87
C ASP A 4 -94.15 14.98 -120.42
N PRO A 5 -93.30 14.15 -121.06
CA PRO A 5 -91.92 13.97 -120.64
C PRO A 5 -91.08 15.25 -120.81
N CYS A 6 -91.47 16.17 -121.70
CA CYS A 6 -90.81 17.47 -121.83
C CYS A 6 -91.01 18.32 -120.57
N GLN A 7 -92.20 18.25 -119.96
CA GLN A 7 -92.53 19.05 -118.79
C GLN A 7 -91.72 18.60 -117.57
N VAL A 8 -91.55 17.29 -117.39
CA VAL A 8 -90.73 16.71 -116.32
C VAL A 8 -89.30 17.25 -116.36
N ILE A 9 -88.71 17.37 -117.56
CA ILE A 9 -87.35 17.89 -117.72
C ILE A 9 -87.27 19.39 -117.37
N ARG A 10 -88.25 20.19 -117.76
CA ARG A 10 -88.30 21.62 -117.39
C ARG A 10 -88.40 21.79 -115.88
N ASP A 11 -89.25 21.00 -115.23
CA ASP A 11 -89.44 21.05 -113.78
C ASP A 11 -88.15 20.67 -113.04
N LEU A 12 -87.42 19.65 -113.53
CA LEU A 12 -86.12 19.25 -112.99
C LEU A 12 -85.04 20.33 -113.16
N GLN A 13 -84.98 21.00 -114.31
CA GLN A 13 -84.04 22.10 -114.53
C GLN A 13 -84.37 23.34 -113.70
N ALA A 14 -85.66 23.66 -113.53
CA ALA A 14 -86.11 24.73 -112.63
C ALA A 14 -85.73 24.43 -111.17
N GLY A 15 -85.68 23.14 -110.78
CA GLY A 15 -85.14 22.67 -109.50
C GLY A 15 -83.62 22.71 -109.36
N GLY A 16 -82.88 23.20 -110.37
CA GLY A 16 -81.43 23.37 -110.33
C GLY A 16 -80.60 22.16 -110.78
N ALA A 17 -81.24 21.08 -111.26
CA ALA A 17 -80.53 19.91 -111.76
C ALA A 17 -79.87 20.22 -113.13
N LYS A 18 -78.53 20.25 -113.15
CA LYS A 18 -77.74 20.33 -114.38
C LYS A 18 -77.55 18.92 -114.95
N MET A 19 -78.44 18.51 -115.84
CA MET A 19 -78.32 17.23 -116.55
C MET A 19 -78.33 17.46 -118.06
N THR A 20 -77.58 16.62 -118.78
CA THR A 20 -77.54 16.55 -120.25
C THR A 20 -78.02 15.17 -120.65
N ALA A 21 -79.11 15.09 -121.42
CA ALA A 21 -79.72 13.84 -121.85
C ALA A 21 -79.65 13.70 -123.37
N HIS A 22 -78.90 12.72 -123.86
CA HIS A 22 -78.91 12.34 -125.27
C HIS A 22 -80.03 11.33 -125.51
N VAL A 23 -80.91 11.58 -126.48
CA VAL A 23 -82.14 10.80 -126.69
C VAL A 23 -82.12 10.15 -128.07
N ILE A 24 -82.43 8.86 -128.12
CA ILE A 24 -82.50 8.12 -129.38
C ILE A 24 -83.93 7.60 -129.55
N GLY A 25 -84.64 8.10 -130.57
CA GLY A 25 -85.96 7.60 -130.93
C GLY A 25 -85.81 6.37 -131.83
N PHE A 26 -86.27 5.20 -131.36
CA PHE A 26 -86.14 3.95 -132.12
C PHE A 26 -87.48 3.49 -132.69
N ASP A 27 -87.54 3.34 -134.02
CA ASP A 27 -88.74 2.91 -134.76
C ASP A 27 -89.98 3.76 -134.42
N LEU A 28 -89.77 5.06 -134.26
CA LEU A 28 -90.83 6.02 -133.94
C LEU A 28 -91.30 6.71 -135.22
N ASN A 29 -92.61 6.90 -135.34
CA ASN A 29 -93.14 7.77 -136.37
C ASN A 29 -92.82 9.25 -136.03
N ALA A 30 -92.92 10.14 -137.03
CA ALA A 30 -92.58 11.55 -136.88
C ALA A 30 -93.37 12.28 -135.79
N ARG A 31 -94.56 11.79 -135.42
CA ARG A 31 -95.37 12.38 -134.35
C ARG A 31 -94.78 12.06 -132.97
N ASP A 32 -94.41 10.81 -132.77
CA ASP A 32 -93.87 10.31 -131.49
C ASP A 32 -92.42 10.77 -131.28
N ALA A 33 -91.63 10.81 -132.35
CA ALA A 33 -90.28 11.39 -132.35
C ALA A 33 -90.27 12.86 -131.86
N ASN A 34 -91.23 13.67 -132.33
CA ASN A 34 -91.36 15.06 -131.90
C ASN A 34 -91.76 15.22 -130.43
N GLN A 35 -92.48 14.25 -129.85
CA GLN A 35 -92.88 14.31 -128.45
C GLN A 35 -91.71 14.08 -127.48
N ILE A 36 -90.67 13.35 -127.89
CA ILE A 36 -89.51 13.05 -127.02
C ILE A 36 -88.26 13.86 -127.36
N ARG A 37 -88.21 14.47 -128.56
CA ARG A 37 -87.06 15.29 -129.01
C ARG A 37 -86.74 16.46 -128.07
N CYS A 38 -87.77 17.06 -127.49
CA CYS A 38 -87.66 18.15 -126.52
C CYS A 38 -86.72 17.83 -125.34
N ILE A 39 -86.61 16.56 -124.92
CA ILE A 39 -85.81 16.14 -123.76
C ILE A 39 -84.33 16.41 -124.03
N ALA A 40 -83.88 16.10 -125.25
CA ALA A 40 -82.51 16.38 -125.66
C ALA A 40 -82.27 17.88 -125.79
N ASP A 41 -83.17 18.61 -126.45
CA ASP A 41 -83.02 20.05 -126.69
C ASP A 41 -83.00 20.85 -125.37
N LEU A 42 -83.90 20.52 -124.43
CA LEU A 42 -83.98 21.20 -123.13
C LEU A 42 -82.73 20.96 -122.28
N THR A 43 -82.14 19.76 -122.33
CA THR A 43 -80.97 19.39 -121.52
C THR A 43 -79.62 19.73 -122.20
N GLY A 44 -79.66 20.28 -123.41
CA GLY A 44 -78.47 20.54 -124.23
C GLY A 44 -77.81 19.25 -124.76
N GLY A 45 -78.55 18.13 -124.76
CA GLY A 45 -78.13 16.87 -125.35
C GLY A 45 -78.47 16.80 -126.83
N THR A 46 -78.29 15.62 -127.43
CA THR A 46 -78.52 15.40 -128.87
C THR A 46 -79.65 14.40 -129.09
N TYR A 47 -80.58 14.73 -129.99
CA TYR A 47 -81.59 13.78 -130.48
C TYR A 47 -81.13 13.09 -131.76
N VAL A 48 -81.19 11.76 -131.79
CA VAL A 48 -80.91 10.95 -132.98
C VAL A 48 -82.12 10.06 -133.27
N ASP A 49 -82.59 10.06 -134.52
CA ASP A 49 -83.69 9.20 -134.96
C ASP A 49 -83.12 7.92 -135.61
N ALA A 50 -83.59 6.76 -135.17
CA ALA A 50 -83.06 5.46 -135.59
C ALA A 50 -84.22 4.53 -135.99
N ASN A 51 -84.37 4.30 -137.29
CA ASN A 51 -85.44 3.45 -137.82
C ASN A 51 -85.03 1.98 -137.96
N ARG A 52 -83.76 1.67 -137.65
CA ARG A 52 -83.17 0.33 -137.77
C ARG A 52 -82.05 0.15 -136.74
N ALA A 53 -81.79 -1.11 -136.36
CA ALA A 53 -80.88 -1.44 -135.26
C ALA A 53 -79.44 -0.94 -135.45
N ASP A 54 -78.95 -0.84 -136.70
CA ASP A 54 -77.64 -0.27 -137.03
C ASP A 54 -77.55 1.22 -136.68
N GLN A 55 -78.63 1.98 -136.94
CA GLN A 55 -78.70 3.41 -136.63
C GLN A 55 -78.81 3.68 -135.12
N LEU A 56 -79.43 2.78 -134.36
CA LEU A 56 -79.49 2.85 -132.90
C LEU A 56 -78.09 2.72 -132.27
N ILE A 57 -77.29 1.77 -132.79
CA ILE A 57 -75.91 1.55 -132.31
C ILE A 57 -75.03 2.76 -132.60
N ASP A 58 -75.14 3.37 -133.78
CA ASP A 58 -74.37 4.58 -134.12
C ASP A 58 -74.82 5.80 -133.30
N GLY A 59 -76.12 5.97 -133.07
CA GLY A 59 -76.65 7.00 -132.17
C GLY A 59 -76.13 6.85 -130.75
N PHE A 60 -76.05 5.62 -130.25
CA PHE A 60 -75.53 5.32 -128.92
C PHE A 60 -74.01 5.59 -128.83
N ARG A 61 -73.22 5.19 -129.83
CA ARG A 61 -71.77 5.43 -129.85
C ARG A 61 -71.46 6.94 -129.81
N LYS A 62 -72.15 7.76 -130.61
CA LYS A 62 -71.97 9.22 -130.60
C LYS A 62 -72.36 9.87 -129.27
N ALA A 63 -73.40 9.36 -128.60
CA ALA A 63 -73.78 9.85 -127.28
C ALA A 63 -72.69 9.54 -126.23
N VAL A 64 -72.00 8.40 -126.33
CA VAL A 64 -70.93 8.00 -125.40
C VAL A 64 -69.61 8.73 -125.67
N GLU A 65 -69.21 8.94 -126.94
CA GLU A 65 -67.96 9.64 -127.28
C GLU A 65 -67.92 11.09 -126.76
N ASN A 66 -69.05 11.79 -126.76
CA ASN A 66 -69.15 13.16 -126.24
C ASN A 66 -68.99 13.25 -124.71
N ILE A 67 -69.15 12.13 -123.99
CA ILE A 67 -68.93 12.06 -122.54
C ILE A 67 -67.44 11.78 -122.23
N ALA A 68 -66.74 11.04 -123.08
CA ALA A 68 -65.35 10.62 -122.85
C ALA A 68 -64.28 11.73 -123.01
N VAL A 69 -64.57 12.81 -123.74
CA VAL A 69 -63.58 13.87 -124.05
C VAL A 69 -63.37 14.87 -122.89
N LYS A 70 -64.05 14.72 -121.75
CA LYS A 70 -64.12 15.78 -120.73
C LYS A 70 -63.33 15.57 -119.43
N ASP A 71 -62.48 14.56 -119.27
CA ASP A 71 -61.88 14.26 -117.95
C ASP A 71 -60.35 14.02 -117.86
N ASP A 72 -59.57 14.46 -118.85
CA ASP A 72 -58.09 14.42 -118.76
C ASP A 72 -57.52 15.37 -117.68
N SER A 73 -58.26 16.42 -117.32
CA SER A 73 -57.84 17.40 -116.31
C SER A 73 -58.03 16.89 -114.88
N ALA A 74 -59.07 16.11 -114.61
CA ALA A 74 -59.25 15.48 -113.30
C ALA A 74 -58.24 14.37 -113.06
N GLU A 75 -57.87 13.59 -114.08
CA GLU A 75 -56.81 12.58 -113.96
C GLU A 75 -55.46 13.23 -113.62
N ARG A 76 -55.11 14.37 -114.23
CA ARG A 76 -53.88 15.10 -113.90
C ARG A 76 -53.90 15.67 -112.48
N ALA A 77 -55.00 16.29 -112.06
CA ALA A 77 -55.15 16.81 -110.70
C ALA A 77 -55.06 15.70 -109.65
N LEU A 78 -55.62 14.52 -109.95
CA LEU A 78 -55.55 13.35 -109.07
C LEU A 78 -54.12 12.81 -108.98
N ARG A 79 -53.39 12.73 -110.09
CA ARG A 79 -51.97 12.32 -110.10
C ARG A 79 -51.09 13.31 -109.33
N GLU A 80 -51.30 14.61 -109.51
CA GLU A 80 -50.56 15.64 -108.78
C GLU A 80 -50.84 15.58 -107.27
N THR A 81 -52.10 15.37 -106.87
CA THR A 81 -52.47 15.17 -105.47
C THR A 81 -51.84 13.90 -104.91
N LEU A 82 -51.82 12.81 -105.69
CA LEU A 82 -51.19 11.55 -105.30
C LEU A 82 -49.68 11.70 -105.09
N ASP A 83 -48.98 12.41 -105.99
CA ASP A 83 -47.55 12.69 -105.87
C ASP A 83 -47.25 13.56 -104.64
N GLN A 84 -48.04 14.62 -104.40
CA GLN A 84 -47.94 15.44 -103.19
C GLN A 84 -48.16 14.63 -101.91
N THR A 85 -49.12 13.71 -101.94
CA THR A 85 -49.41 12.83 -100.78
C THR A 85 -48.28 11.83 -100.58
N LEU A 86 -47.70 11.28 -101.64
CA LEU A 86 -46.55 10.38 -101.59
C LEU A 86 -45.30 11.09 -101.06
N ASP A 87 -45.07 12.34 -101.45
CA ASP A 87 -43.94 13.13 -100.94
C ASP A 87 -44.13 13.51 -99.46
N ALA A 88 -45.35 13.89 -99.05
CA ALA A 88 -45.67 14.09 -97.63
C ALA A 88 -45.52 12.80 -96.80
N LEU A 89 -45.89 11.64 -97.36
CA LEU A 89 -45.69 10.33 -96.75
C LEU A 89 -44.19 9.97 -96.62
N ARG A 90 -43.37 10.31 -97.62
CA ARG A 90 -41.91 10.13 -97.55
C ARG A 90 -41.30 11.04 -96.48
N GLU A 91 -41.68 12.31 -96.45
CA GLU A 91 -41.18 13.26 -95.45
C GLU A 91 -41.56 12.82 -94.03
N THR A 92 -42.80 12.37 -93.82
CA THR A 92 -43.22 11.83 -92.51
C THR A 92 -42.51 10.53 -92.16
N SER A 93 -42.24 9.65 -93.14
CA SER A 93 -41.41 8.46 -92.93
C SER A 93 -39.98 8.82 -92.51
N ASP A 94 -39.38 9.84 -93.13
CA ASP A 94 -38.03 10.31 -92.78
C ASP A 94 -38.01 10.97 -91.38
N GLN A 95 -39.06 11.74 -91.05
CA GLN A 95 -39.22 12.30 -89.71
C GLN A 95 -39.38 11.19 -88.65
N LEU A 96 -40.14 10.15 -88.95
CA LEU A 96 -40.31 8.99 -88.06
C LEU A 96 -38.99 8.25 -87.86
N ALA A 97 -38.25 7.96 -88.93
CA ALA A 97 -36.94 7.32 -88.84
C ALA A 97 -35.94 8.15 -88.01
N ASN A 98 -35.98 9.48 -88.15
CA ASN A 98 -35.18 10.39 -87.34
C ASN A 98 -35.61 10.42 -85.87
N ALA A 99 -36.91 10.32 -85.59
CA ALA A 99 -37.44 10.24 -84.23
C ALA A 99 -37.07 8.91 -83.56
N GLU A 100 -37.18 7.79 -84.27
CA GLU A 100 -36.76 6.46 -83.80
C GLU A 100 -35.26 6.46 -83.44
N ARG A 101 -34.40 6.99 -84.31
CA ARG A 101 -32.96 7.11 -84.02
C ARG A 101 -32.66 7.95 -82.77
N ARG A 102 -33.38 9.07 -82.59
CA ARG A 102 -33.24 9.89 -81.36
C ARG A 102 -33.73 9.15 -80.13
N ALA A 103 -34.78 8.33 -80.25
CA ALA A 103 -35.28 7.51 -79.16
C ALA A 103 -34.26 6.43 -78.77
N ASP A 104 -33.61 5.79 -79.75
CA ASP A 104 -32.54 4.82 -79.51
C ASP A 104 -31.33 5.47 -78.82
N GLU A 105 -30.89 6.65 -79.29
CA GLU A 105 -29.83 7.43 -78.64
C GLU A 105 -30.20 7.81 -77.20
N ALA A 106 -31.44 8.22 -76.94
CA ALA A 106 -31.92 8.53 -75.60
C ALA A 106 -31.96 7.30 -74.69
N LEU A 107 -32.39 6.14 -75.20
CA LEU A 107 -32.38 4.88 -74.48
C LEU A 107 -30.96 4.44 -74.10
N GLN A 108 -29.99 4.60 -75.00
CA GLN A 108 -28.58 4.32 -74.72
C GLN A 108 -28.02 5.25 -73.64
N ASN A 109 -28.31 6.55 -73.73
CA ASN A 109 -27.89 7.51 -72.70
C ASN A 109 -28.52 7.20 -71.33
N LEU A 110 -29.79 6.81 -71.30
CA LEU A 110 -30.47 6.40 -70.07
C LEU A 110 -29.84 5.14 -69.49
N ALA A 111 -29.50 4.15 -70.32
CA ALA A 111 -28.83 2.94 -69.88
C ALA A 111 -27.45 3.25 -69.26
N ALA A 112 -26.64 4.09 -69.92
CA ALA A 112 -25.35 4.53 -69.40
C ALA A 112 -25.48 5.31 -68.09
N ALA A 113 -26.47 6.21 -67.98
CA ALA A 113 -26.74 6.93 -66.74
C ALA A 113 -27.16 5.99 -65.60
N ASN A 114 -27.94 4.94 -65.90
CA ASN A 114 -28.37 3.96 -64.90
C ASN A 114 -27.22 3.06 -64.41
N GLU A 115 -26.27 2.76 -65.30
CA GLU A 115 -25.03 2.06 -64.95
C GLU A 115 -24.17 2.93 -64.01
N GLU A 116 -24.02 4.22 -64.31
CA GLU A 116 -23.29 5.15 -63.45
C GLU A 116 -23.97 5.34 -62.08
N LEU A 117 -25.31 5.44 -62.05
CA LEU A 117 -26.06 5.46 -60.79
C LEU A 117 -25.82 4.20 -59.96
N SER A 118 -25.76 3.03 -60.59
CA SER A 118 -25.48 1.77 -59.90
C SER A 118 -24.06 1.74 -59.33
N ARG A 119 -23.08 2.25 -60.08
CA ARG A 119 -21.69 2.40 -59.62
C ARG A 119 -21.59 3.35 -58.43
N LEU A 120 -22.24 4.50 -58.48
CA LEU A 120 -22.25 5.49 -57.40
C LEU A 120 -22.97 4.95 -56.16
N ALA A 121 -24.07 4.21 -56.33
CA ALA A 121 -24.76 3.54 -55.23
C ALA A 121 -23.85 2.53 -54.52
N GLY A 122 -23.06 1.75 -55.27
CA GLY A 122 -22.06 0.85 -54.70
C GLY A 122 -20.98 1.59 -53.91
N ALA A 123 -20.42 2.67 -54.48
CA ALA A 123 -19.41 3.48 -53.80
C ALA A 123 -19.94 4.15 -52.52
N LEU A 124 -21.21 4.55 -52.49
CA LEU A 124 -21.86 5.07 -51.28
C LEU A 124 -22.00 3.98 -50.21
N ALA A 125 -22.43 2.78 -50.58
CA ALA A 125 -22.53 1.66 -49.65
C ALA A 125 -21.16 1.28 -49.06
N ASP A 126 -20.09 1.30 -49.87
CA ASP A 126 -18.73 1.07 -49.39
C ASP A 126 -18.29 2.16 -48.40
N GLN A 127 -18.65 3.42 -48.66
CA GLN A 127 -18.35 4.53 -47.75
C GLN A 127 -19.13 4.43 -46.43
N GLU A 128 -20.41 4.04 -46.48
CA GLU A 128 -21.23 3.80 -45.29
C GLU A 128 -20.59 2.71 -44.41
N ALA A 129 -20.13 1.61 -45.01
CA ALA A 129 -19.44 0.55 -44.28
C ALA A 129 -18.12 1.01 -43.64
N ILE A 130 -17.36 1.88 -44.31
CA ILE A 130 -16.13 2.47 -43.74
C ILE A 130 -16.46 3.39 -42.56
N ILE A 131 -17.52 4.20 -42.68
CA ILE A 131 -17.96 5.09 -41.60
C ILE A 131 -18.32 4.27 -40.36
N GLU A 132 -19.10 3.20 -40.51
CA GLU A 132 -19.45 2.31 -39.40
C GLU A 132 -18.21 1.70 -38.72
N GLN A 133 -17.20 1.29 -39.51
CA GLN A 133 -15.94 0.79 -38.96
C GLN A 133 -15.16 1.85 -38.18
N LEU A 134 -15.12 3.08 -38.69
CA LEU A 134 -14.44 4.19 -38.03
C LEU A 134 -15.15 4.61 -36.74
N GLU A 135 -16.49 4.59 -36.72
CA GLU A 135 -17.28 4.85 -35.52
C GLU A 135 -17.02 3.81 -34.43
N ALA A 136 -16.93 2.53 -34.82
CA ALA A 136 -16.57 1.45 -33.89
C ALA A 136 -15.14 1.65 -33.33
N ALA A 137 -14.17 1.93 -34.19
CA ALA A 137 -12.78 2.17 -33.76
C ALA A 137 -12.66 3.42 -32.87
N LEU A 138 -13.43 4.47 -33.15
CA LEU A 138 -13.45 5.67 -32.30
C LEU A 138 -14.00 5.35 -30.91
N LYS A 139 -15.07 4.54 -30.84
CA LYS A 139 -15.64 4.10 -29.58
C LYS A 139 -14.64 3.26 -28.76
N ASP A 140 -13.92 2.34 -29.40
CA ASP A 140 -12.89 1.55 -28.72
C ASP A 140 -11.76 2.44 -28.16
N CYS A 141 -11.36 3.49 -28.90
CA CYS A 141 -10.42 4.50 -28.42
C CYS A 141 -10.98 5.29 -27.21
N ASP A 142 -12.26 5.68 -27.23
CA ASP A 142 -12.89 6.38 -26.11
C ASP A 142 -12.95 5.50 -24.86
N ASP A 143 -13.27 4.22 -25.01
CA ASP A 143 -13.29 3.24 -23.92
C ASP A 143 -11.87 3.06 -23.31
N GLU A 144 -10.82 3.03 -24.15
CA GLU A 144 -9.43 2.95 -23.68
C GLU A 144 -8.97 4.23 -22.97
N VAL A 145 -9.38 5.41 -23.47
CA VAL A 145 -9.12 6.68 -22.78
C VAL A 145 -9.78 6.69 -21.40
N ALA A 146 -11.02 6.23 -21.29
CA ALA A 146 -11.72 6.14 -20.01
C ALA A 146 -11.01 5.17 -19.04
N ARG A 147 -10.52 4.04 -19.54
CA ARG A 147 -9.72 3.08 -18.75
C ARG A 147 -8.44 3.72 -18.21
N LEU A 148 -7.69 4.40 -19.07
CA LEU A 148 -6.44 5.08 -18.69
C LEU A 148 -6.69 6.22 -17.70
N GLN A 149 -7.79 6.98 -17.84
CA GLN A 149 -8.18 7.99 -16.87
C GLN A 149 -8.48 7.40 -15.49
N GLY A 150 -9.13 6.23 -15.42
CA GLY A 150 -9.35 5.51 -14.17
C GLY A 150 -8.04 5.03 -13.52
N GLU A 151 -7.10 4.56 -14.33
CA GLU A 151 -5.77 4.13 -13.86
C GLU A 151 -4.95 5.31 -13.32
N ILE A 152 -4.98 6.46 -14.00
CA ILE A 152 -4.35 7.70 -13.52
C ILE A 152 -4.93 8.12 -12.17
N ALA A 153 -6.26 8.15 -12.03
CA ALA A 153 -6.90 8.53 -10.78
C ALA A 153 -6.54 7.60 -9.61
N ARG A 154 -6.39 6.29 -9.86
CA ARG A 154 -5.90 5.33 -8.86
C ARG A 154 -4.47 5.65 -8.44
N LEU A 155 -3.58 5.86 -9.41
CA LEU A 155 -2.17 6.18 -9.14
C LEU A 155 -2.01 7.53 -8.40
N GLU A 156 -2.84 8.52 -8.72
CA GLU A 156 -2.89 9.80 -7.99
C GLU A 156 -3.30 9.58 -6.53
N GLY A 157 -4.24 8.69 -6.25
CA GLY A 157 -4.61 8.26 -4.90
C GLY A 157 -3.45 7.62 -4.15
N GLU A 158 -2.77 6.65 -4.77
CA GLU A 158 -1.60 5.97 -4.17
C GLU A 158 -0.46 6.93 -3.86
N VAL A 159 -0.20 7.91 -4.75
CA VAL A 159 0.79 8.95 -4.50
C VAL A 159 0.40 9.84 -3.31
N ALA A 160 -0.89 10.17 -3.16
CA ALA A 160 -1.36 10.96 -2.02
C ALA A 160 -1.20 10.20 -0.69
N ASP A 161 -1.52 8.91 -0.67
CA ASP A 161 -1.36 8.05 0.51
C ASP A 161 0.12 7.92 0.90
N LEU A 162 1.00 7.67 -0.06
CA LEU A 162 2.46 7.63 0.17
C LEU A 162 3.02 8.97 0.65
N GLN A 163 2.46 10.09 0.18
CA GLN A 163 2.86 11.42 0.68
C GLN A 163 2.44 11.62 2.14
N ALA A 164 1.26 11.16 2.53
CA ALA A 164 0.79 11.21 3.91
C ALA A 164 1.65 10.32 4.83
N GLU A 165 2.00 9.12 4.39
CA GLU A 165 2.89 8.21 5.12
C GLU A 165 4.29 8.83 5.31
N ASN A 166 4.88 9.40 4.26
CA ASN A 166 6.16 10.09 4.35
C ASN A 166 6.13 11.27 5.33
N ALA A 167 5.02 12.03 5.39
CA ALA A 167 4.85 13.11 6.34
C ALA A 167 4.80 12.58 7.79
N ASN A 168 4.11 11.46 8.02
CA ASN A 168 4.05 10.80 9.33
C ASN A 168 5.43 10.28 9.76
N LEU A 169 6.16 9.61 8.86
CA LEU A 169 7.51 9.13 9.13
C LEU A 169 8.48 10.28 9.44
N ALA A 170 8.36 11.40 8.73
CA ALA A 170 9.17 12.59 9.02
C ALA A 170 8.86 13.18 10.41
N ALA A 171 7.60 13.16 10.85
CA ALA A 171 7.22 13.59 12.19
C ALA A 171 7.78 12.66 13.27
N LEU A 172 7.63 11.34 13.10
CA LEU A 172 8.19 10.34 14.02
C LEU A 172 9.72 10.45 14.13
N LEU A 173 10.41 10.67 13.01
CA LEU A 173 11.86 10.85 13.00
C LEU A 173 12.28 12.11 13.77
N LYS A 174 11.51 13.19 13.66
CA LYS A 174 11.75 14.42 14.43
C LYS A 174 11.54 14.21 15.93
N ASP A 175 10.51 13.48 16.32
CA ASP A 175 10.23 13.18 17.74
C ASP A 175 11.30 12.26 18.34
N ALA A 176 11.75 11.25 17.57
CA ALA A 176 12.86 10.39 17.96
C ALA A 176 14.17 11.19 18.13
N GLN A 177 14.48 12.12 17.22
CA GLN A 177 15.62 13.02 17.35
C GLN A 177 15.52 13.90 18.61
N GLY A 178 14.32 14.38 18.95
CA GLY A 178 14.09 15.11 20.20
C GLY A 178 14.39 14.26 21.43
N THR A 179 13.90 13.02 21.44
CA THR A 179 14.13 12.05 22.53
C THR A 179 15.62 11.74 22.70
N ILE A 180 16.35 11.52 21.61
CA ILE A 180 17.80 11.30 21.63
C ILE A 180 18.52 12.51 22.24
N ALA A 181 18.18 13.73 21.82
CA ALA A 181 18.80 14.94 22.36
C ALA A 181 18.54 15.11 23.87
N ASP A 182 17.36 14.73 24.36
CA ASP A 182 17.05 14.76 25.78
C ASP A 182 17.79 13.67 26.58
N GLN A 183 17.95 12.48 26.00
CA GLN A 183 18.76 11.39 26.58
C GLN A 183 20.25 11.77 26.64
N GLU A 184 20.81 12.39 25.60
CA GLU A 184 22.19 12.89 25.58
C GLU A 184 22.42 13.91 26.72
N ARG A 185 21.49 14.84 26.93
CA ARG A 185 21.57 15.80 28.06
C ARG A 185 21.43 15.12 29.42
N ALA A 186 20.67 14.04 29.52
CA ALA A 186 20.57 13.27 30.76
C ALA A 186 21.88 12.54 31.06
N LEU A 187 22.50 11.96 30.04
CA LEU A 187 23.78 11.26 30.15
C LEU A 187 24.91 12.23 30.54
N GLU A 188 24.95 13.43 29.95
CA GLU A 188 25.91 14.47 30.32
C GLU A 188 25.75 14.90 31.79
N ARG A 189 24.51 15.06 32.26
CA ARG A 189 24.23 15.35 33.68
C ARG A 189 24.68 14.22 34.61
N ALA A 190 24.45 12.97 34.21
CA ALA A 190 24.89 11.81 34.98
C ALA A 190 26.42 11.72 35.06
N ASP A 191 27.12 12.04 33.96
CA ASP A 191 28.58 12.06 33.94
C ASP A 191 29.15 13.12 34.88
N VAL A 192 28.59 14.33 34.87
CA VAL A 192 28.98 15.39 35.83
C VAL A 192 28.76 14.94 37.28
N ASN A 193 27.63 14.29 37.58
CA ASN A 193 27.36 13.75 38.91
C ASN A 193 28.37 12.67 39.31
N ASN A 194 28.72 11.76 38.39
CA ASN A 194 29.73 10.74 38.64
C ASN A 194 31.11 11.35 38.90
N GLN A 195 31.50 12.38 38.16
CA GLN A 195 32.77 13.09 38.40
C GLN A 195 32.81 13.76 39.79
N GLN A 196 31.67 14.30 40.24
CA GLN A 196 31.54 14.85 41.60
C GLN A 196 31.67 13.76 42.66
N LEU A 197 30.99 12.62 42.48
CA LEU A 197 31.09 11.48 43.39
C LEU A 197 32.50 10.92 43.47
N VAL A 198 33.20 10.79 42.34
CA VAL A 198 34.62 10.36 42.31
C VAL A 198 35.50 11.33 43.09
N SER A 199 35.27 12.64 42.95
CA SER A 199 36.03 13.65 43.69
C SER A 199 35.76 13.57 45.19
N SER A 200 34.50 13.34 45.59
CA SER A 200 34.13 13.15 47.00
C SER A 200 34.71 11.87 47.58
N LEU A 201 34.74 10.77 46.81
CA LEU A 201 35.37 9.52 47.22
C LEU A 201 36.88 9.71 47.44
N ALA A 202 37.57 10.41 46.53
CA ALA A 202 38.99 10.70 46.69
C ALA A 202 39.29 11.54 47.95
N GLU A 203 38.40 12.48 48.29
CA GLU A 203 38.50 13.24 49.54
C GLU A 203 38.30 12.34 50.77
N GLN A 204 37.33 11.43 50.73
CA GLN A 204 37.13 10.46 51.81
C GLN A 204 38.31 9.49 51.96
N GLU A 205 38.90 9.01 50.86
CA GLU A 205 40.11 8.18 50.89
C GLU A 205 41.28 8.91 51.57
N ALA A 206 41.48 10.20 51.27
CA ALA A 206 42.52 10.99 51.93
C ALA A 206 42.28 11.17 53.44
N ILE A 207 41.02 11.31 53.86
CA ILE A 207 40.66 11.36 55.28
C ILE A 207 40.92 10.01 55.97
N ILE A 208 40.61 8.89 55.31
CA ILE A 208 40.89 7.55 55.84
C ILE A 208 42.39 7.37 56.04
N ASP A 209 43.21 7.73 55.04
CA ASP A 209 44.67 7.66 55.16
C ASP A 209 45.21 8.51 56.33
N GLU A 210 44.66 9.71 56.53
CA GLU A 210 45.01 10.57 57.69
C GLU A 210 44.62 9.89 59.01
N LYS A 211 43.44 9.29 59.08
CA LYS A 211 42.96 8.61 60.29
C LYS A 211 43.72 7.33 60.59
N ASP A 212 44.11 6.57 59.58
CA ASP A 212 44.97 5.39 59.76
C ASP A 212 46.35 5.80 60.32
N ALA A 213 46.92 6.91 59.83
CA ALA A 213 48.16 7.46 60.39
C ALA A 213 48.02 7.92 61.85
N GLU A 214 46.88 8.53 62.23
CA GLU A 214 46.56 8.86 63.62
C GLU A 214 46.43 7.60 64.49
N ILE A 215 45.76 6.56 63.98
CA ILE A 215 45.60 5.28 64.68
C ILE A 215 46.96 4.62 64.92
N ASP A 216 47.83 4.60 63.91
CA ASP A 216 49.18 4.04 64.03
C ASP A 216 49.99 4.80 65.09
N ALA A 217 49.93 6.13 65.11
CA ALA A 217 50.62 6.96 66.10
C ALA A 217 50.13 6.67 67.54
N ILE A 218 48.81 6.60 67.74
CA ILE A 218 48.22 6.27 69.04
C ILE A 218 48.59 4.84 69.46
N SER A 219 48.63 3.90 68.53
CA SER A 219 49.04 2.52 68.78
C SER A 219 50.49 2.44 69.26
N ASP A 220 51.40 3.21 68.65
CA ASP A 220 52.80 3.33 69.08
C ASP A 220 52.92 3.94 70.49
N GLU A 221 52.18 5.03 70.78
CA GLU A 221 52.13 5.63 72.11
C GLU A 221 51.62 4.63 73.16
N LEU A 222 50.58 3.86 72.84
CA LEU A 222 50.03 2.83 73.72
C LEU A 222 51.05 1.73 74.00
N ASN A 223 51.79 1.28 72.98
CA ASN A 223 52.83 0.27 73.12
C ASN A 223 54.01 0.78 73.98
N ALA A 224 54.40 2.04 73.82
CA ALA A 224 55.41 2.68 74.66
C ALA A 224 54.95 2.75 76.12
N ALA A 225 53.73 3.21 76.37
CA ALA A 225 53.14 3.29 77.71
C ALA A 225 53.00 1.90 78.37
N ASN A 226 52.62 0.87 77.60
CA ASN A 226 52.57 -0.51 78.09
C ASN A 226 53.96 -1.03 78.50
N THR A 227 54.99 -0.68 77.74
CA THR A 227 56.39 -1.03 78.06
C THR A 227 56.84 -0.33 79.35
N GLU A 228 56.50 0.96 79.50
CA GLU A 228 56.79 1.71 80.72
C GLU A 228 56.07 1.13 81.95
N ASN A 229 54.79 0.79 81.83
CA ASN A 229 54.04 0.13 82.89
C ASN A 229 54.66 -1.22 83.30
N ALA A 230 55.16 -2.00 82.35
CA ALA A 230 55.87 -3.25 82.66
C ALA A 230 57.14 -3.00 83.49
N LEU A 231 57.94 -1.99 83.11
CA LEU A 231 59.14 -1.60 83.88
C LEU A 231 58.81 -1.12 85.29
N LEU A 232 57.76 -0.30 85.43
CA LEU A 232 57.28 0.16 86.74
C LEU A 232 56.78 -1.00 87.60
N ASN A 233 56.12 -1.99 87.01
CA ASN A 233 55.65 -3.17 87.71
C ASN A 233 56.81 -4.06 88.21
N ASP A 234 57.87 -4.21 87.41
CA ASP A 234 59.10 -4.89 87.81
C ASP A 234 59.80 -4.16 88.97
N GLU A 235 59.90 -2.83 88.90
CA GLU A 235 60.50 -2.03 89.98
C GLU A 235 59.66 -2.06 91.26
N ASN A 236 58.32 -2.03 91.17
CA ASN A 236 57.45 -2.25 92.32
C ASN A 236 57.70 -3.61 92.96
N THR A 237 57.81 -4.67 92.17
CA THR A 237 58.11 -6.03 92.66
C THR A 237 59.48 -6.09 93.37
N ARG A 238 60.47 -5.38 92.83
CA ARG A 238 61.79 -5.25 93.47
C ARG A 238 61.71 -4.50 94.80
N LEU A 239 60.99 -3.38 94.85
CA LEU A 239 60.79 -2.59 96.05
C LEU A 239 60.05 -3.39 97.13
N GLU A 240 59.03 -4.17 96.75
CA GLU A 240 58.34 -5.09 97.67
C GLU A 240 59.30 -6.14 98.25
N THR A 241 60.21 -6.68 97.43
CA THR A 241 61.24 -7.63 97.89
C THR A 241 62.18 -6.99 98.90
N LEU A 242 62.68 -5.78 98.60
CA LEU A 242 63.54 -5.01 99.51
C LEU A 242 62.81 -4.67 100.82
N LEU A 243 61.54 -4.29 100.74
CA LEU A 243 60.72 -4.02 101.92
C LEU A 243 60.55 -5.27 102.79
N ASN A 244 60.25 -6.42 102.18
CA ASN A 244 60.14 -7.68 102.89
C ASN A 244 61.46 -8.10 103.55
N GLU A 245 62.60 -7.88 102.89
CA GLU A 245 63.92 -8.12 103.47
C GLU A 245 64.22 -7.17 104.64
N ALA A 246 63.91 -5.88 104.51
CA ALA A 246 64.05 -4.90 105.59
C ALA A 246 63.16 -5.24 106.79
N LEU A 247 61.91 -5.64 106.55
CA LEU A 247 60.99 -6.11 107.60
C LEU A 247 61.52 -7.39 108.28
N ARG A 248 62.07 -8.33 107.51
CA ARG A 248 62.69 -9.56 108.04
C ARG A 248 63.92 -9.26 108.88
N ASN A 249 64.79 -8.36 108.40
CA ASN A 249 65.96 -7.89 109.14
C ASN A 249 65.55 -7.20 110.44
N ARG A 250 64.54 -6.31 110.40
CA ARG A 250 63.97 -5.70 111.61
C ARG A 250 63.42 -6.77 112.56
N GLN A 251 62.69 -7.77 112.06
CA GLN A 251 62.14 -8.83 112.90
C GLN A 251 63.27 -9.65 113.55
N LEU A 252 64.36 -9.94 112.83
CA LEU A 252 65.58 -10.54 113.38
C LEU A 252 66.20 -9.66 114.47
N THR A 253 66.36 -8.35 114.24
CA THR A 253 66.88 -7.39 115.23
C THR A 253 66.00 -7.33 116.49
N VAL A 254 64.67 -7.36 116.32
CA VAL A 254 63.72 -7.38 117.44
C VAL A 254 63.74 -8.72 118.19
N THR A 255 63.97 -9.85 117.52
CA THR A 255 64.16 -11.16 118.17
C THR A 255 65.55 -11.35 118.79
N SER A 256 66.57 -10.61 118.34
CA SER A 256 67.91 -10.59 118.96
C SER A 256 68.03 -9.59 120.11
N LEU A 257 67.03 -8.71 120.29
CA LEU A 257 66.84 -8.00 121.55
C LEU A 257 66.39 -9.03 122.59
N ASP A 258 67.37 -9.63 123.25
CA ASP A 258 67.16 -10.41 124.47
C ASP A 258 66.64 -9.48 125.58
N PHE A 259 65.32 -9.34 125.66
CA PHE A 259 64.65 -8.65 126.78
C PHE A 259 64.80 -9.40 128.11
N GLY A 260 65.52 -10.54 128.14
CA GLY A 260 65.89 -11.31 129.33
C GLY A 260 67.24 -10.97 129.97
N ALA A 261 68.06 -10.08 129.38
CA ALA A 261 69.40 -9.77 129.87
C ALA A 261 69.57 -8.37 130.52
N PHE A 262 68.49 -7.62 130.77
CA PHE A 262 68.58 -6.34 131.51
C PHE A 262 68.42 -6.54 133.01
N ALA A 263 69.38 -7.24 133.62
CA ALA A 263 69.62 -7.18 135.05
C ALA A 263 70.93 -6.41 135.30
N GLY A 264 70.83 -5.09 135.53
CA GLY A 264 71.87 -4.33 136.22
C GLY A 264 72.79 -3.42 135.41
N THR A 265 72.29 -2.72 134.37
CA THR A 265 73.04 -1.60 133.76
C THR A 265 72.23 -0.31 133.80
N THR A 266 72.79 0.72 134.43
CA THR A 266 72.26 2.10 134.51
C THR A 266 72.91 2.99 133.45
N GLU A 267 72.83 2.58 132.18
CA GLU A 267 73.08 3.50 131.06
C GLU A 267 71.73 3.95 130.49
N PRO A 268 71.50 5.27 130.35
CA PRO A 268 70.24 5.77 129.83
C PRO A 268 70.11 5.34 128.37
N VAL A 269 69.03 4.64 128.07
CA VAL A 269 68.58 4.39 126.68
C VAL A 269 68.45 5.75 126.01
N ASP A 270 69.22 5.98 124.94
CA ASP A 270 69.17 7.23 124.17
C ASP A 270 67.88 7.24 123.34
N ILE A 271 66.81 7.74 123.96
CA ILE A 271 65.48 7.89 123.36
C ILE A 271 65.58 8.78 122.10
N ALA A 272 66.54 9.71 122.02
CA ALA A 272 66.69 10.57 120.86
C ALA A 272 67.17 9.79 119.63
N ALA A 273 68.05 8.80 119.80
CA ALA A 273 68.48 7.91 118.72
C ALA A 273 67.32 7.04 118.18
N LEU A 274 66.50 6.47 119.08
CA LEU A 274 65.33 5.67 118.71
C LEU A 274 64.22 6.51 118.05
N VAL A 275 64.02 7.75 118.49
CA VAL A 275 63.07 8.69 117.86
C VAL A 275 63.58 9.11 116.48
N ALA A 276 64.87 9.35 116.31
CA ALA A 276 65.47 9.66 115.01
C ALA A 276 65.31 8.50 114.01
N GLU A 277 65.47 7.25 114.46
CA GLU A 277 65.28 6.07 113.62
C GLU A 277 63.80 5.86 113.25
N ARG A 278 62.88 6.10 114.19
CA ARG A 278 61.43 6.10 113.93
C ARG A 278 61.04 7.17 112.90
N ASP A 279 61.56 8.38 113.04
CA ASP A 279 61.22 9.50 112.17
C ASP A 279 61.81 9.31 110.76
N ALA A 280 62.98 8.68 110.64
CA ALA A 280 63.53 8.23 109.35
C ALA A 280 62.63 7.17 108.68
N TYR A 281 62.10 6.22 109.46
CA TYR A 281 61.14 5.22 108.95
C TYR A 281 59.81 5.83 108.51
N LEU A 282 59.29 6.82 109.25
CA LEU A 282 58.07 7.54 108.89
C LEU A 282 58.26 8.35 107.60
N ALA A 283 59.44 8.98 107.42
CA ALA A 283 59.79 9.67 106.19
C ALA A 283 59.86 8.71 104.98
N ALA A 284 60.44 7.51 105.16
CA ALA A 284 60.49 6.49 104.13
C ALA A 284 59.08 6.00 103.73
N LEU A 285 58.19 5.78 104.71
CA LEU A 285 56.79 5.41 104.46
C LEU A 285 56.00 6.51 103.76
N GLN A 286 56.24 7.79 104.08
CA GLN A 286 55.64 8.91 103.35
C GLN A 286 56.13 9.00 101.91
N SER A 287 57.42 8.74 101.67
CA SER A 287 57.97 8.72 100.32
C SER A 287 57.40 7.56 99.49
N LEU A 288 57.24 6.37 100.09
CA LEU A 288 56.59 5.23 99.44
C LEU A 288 55.12 5.51 99.09
N ARG A 289 54.39 6.19 99.99
CA ARG A 289 53.00 6.59 99.74
C ARG A 289 52.86 7.60 98.60
N LEU A 290 53.78 8.57 98.51
CA LEU A 290 53.80 9.54 97.42
C LEU A 290 54.10 8.86 96.07
N ASN A 291 55.02 7.91 96.05
CA ASN A 291 55.35 7.16 94.83
C ASN A 291 54.19 6.25 94.38
N LEU A 292 53.49 5.59 95.31
CA LEU A 292 52.30 4.79 94.98
C LEU A 292 51.14 5.63 94.44
N SER A 293 50.98 6.86 94.93
CA SER A 293 49.94 7.78 94.44
C SER A 293 50.16 8.18 92.97
N TYR A 294 51.42 8.24 92.52
CA TYR A 294 51.78 8.55 91.14
C TYR A 294 51.43 7.43 90.14
N ILE A 295 51.27 6.18 90.62
CA ILE A 295 51.02 4.98 89.80
C ILE A 295 49.52 4.69 89.64
N LEU A 296 48.67 5.11 90.59
CA LEU A 296 47.25 4.76 90.59
C LEU A 296 46.35 5.72 89.78
N ASP A 297 46.78 6.96 89.56
CA ASP A 297 46.01 7.97 88.81
C ASP A 297 45.86 7.66 87.30
N PRO A 298 46.89 7.17 86.57
CA PRO A 298 46.78 6.86 85.14
C PRO A 298 45.78 5.74 84.82
N LEU A 299 45.63 4.75 85.71
CA LEU A 299 44.74 3.59 85.51
C LEU A 299 43.26 4.00 85.49
N SER A 300 42.89 5.01 86.29
CA SER A 300 41.52 5.54 86.33
C SER A 300 41.14 6.29 85.05
N THR A 301 42.14 6.86 84.37
CA THR A 301 41.97 7.69 83.17
C THR A 301 41.80 6.82 81.91
N ALA A 302 42.52 5.71 81.82
CA ALA A 302 42.39 4.74 80.73
C ALA A 302 40.99 4.07 80.69
N GLN A 303 40.40 3.79 81.86
CA GLN A 303 39.06 3.19 81.95
C GLN A 303 37.93 4.11 81.45
N ALA A 304 38.12 5.44 81.53
CA ALA A 304 37.13 6.42 81.08
C ALA A 304 37.10 6.61 79.55
N ILE A 305 38.23 6.35 78.88
CA ILE A 305 38.36 6.46 77.42
C ILE A 305 37.70 5.26 76.72
N ALA A 306 37.85 4.05 77.26
CA ALA A 306 37.25 2.83 76.71
C ALA A 306 35.70 2.83 76.67
N ASN A 307 35.04 3.66 77.48
CA ASN A 307 33.58 3.68 77.60
C ASN A 307 32.87 4.68 76.66
N ASN A 308 33.60 5.45 75.83
CA ASN A 308 33.04 6.58 75.06
C ASN A 308 33.22 6.49 73.53
N VAL A 309 33.34 5.29 72.94
CA VAL A 309 33.42 5.13 71.48
C VAL A 309 32.00 5.01 70.87
N PRO A 310 31.56 5.91 69.94
CA PRO A 310 30.25 5.83 69.29
C PRO A 310 30.28 4.98 68.00
N GLU A 311 29.24 4.17 67.77
CA GLU A 311 28.96 3.50 66.50
C GLU A 311 28.07 4.39 65.61
N GLU A 312 28.61 4.96 64.53
CA GLU A 312 27.82 5.60 63.46
C GLU A 312 27.91 4.77 62.18
N GLY A 313 26.82 4.06 61.86
CA GLY A 313 26.64 3.35 60.60
C GLY A 313 26.03 4.26 59.55
N ASN A 314 26.79 4.55 58.48
CA ASN A 314 26.28 5.18 57.27
C ASN A 314 25.48 4.16 56.44
N GLN A 315 24.24 4.49 56.08
CA GLN A 315 23.41 3.67 55.19
C GLN A 315 23.81 3.88 53.72
N ILE A 316 24.07 2.77 53.03
CA ILE A 316 24.28 2.72 51.57
C ILE A 316 22.91 2.77 50.88
N PRO A 317 22.69 3.57 49.83
CA PRO A 317 21.43 3.57 49.09
C PRO A 317 21.31 2.29 48.26
N VAL A 318 20.19 1.58 48.42
CA VAL A 318 19.83 0.40 47.62
C VAL A 318 19.24 0.87 46.27
N PRO A 319 19.61 0.28 45.11
CA PRO A 319 19.05 0.67 43.81
C PRO A 319 17.53 0.42 43.74
N GLU A 320 16.80 1.22 42.95
CA GLU A 320 15.37 1.01 42.66
C GLU A 320 15.14 -0.40 42.09
N GLU A 321 14.34 -1.19 42.80
CA GLU A 321 13.96 -2.53 42.38
C GLU A 321 12.95 -2.44 41.22
N LEU A 322 13.38 -2.85 40.01
CA LEU A 322 12.55 -2.80 38.80
C LEU A 322 11.55 -3.97 38.74
N ASN A 323 10.25 -3.67 38.70
CA ASN A 323 9.19 -4.66 38.51
C ASN A 323 8.82 -4.80 37.03
N GLU A 324 9.48 -5.73 36.34
CA GLU A 324 9.35 -5.90 34.89
C GLU A 324 9.46 -7.38 34.47
N VAL A 325 9.06 -7.66 33.23
CA VAL A 325 9.31 -8.93 32.55
C VAL A 325 10.31 -8.68 31.42
N LEU A 326 11.46 -9.31 31.50
CA LEU A 326 12.49 -9.33 30.47
C LEU A 326 12.33 -10.56 29.59
N VAL A 327 11.94 -10.36 28.34
CA VAL A 327 11.79 -11.40 27.33
C VAL A 327 13.08 -11.47 26.51
N LEU A 328 13.77 -12.59 26.56
CA LEU A 328 15.06 -12.80 25.89
C LEU A 328 14.95 -13.86 24.78
N LEU A 329 15.75 -13.75 23.71
CA LEU A 329 16.00 -14.91 22.86
C LEU A 329 16.82 -15.95 23.62
N ALA A 330 16.64 -17.23 23.28
CA ALA A 330 17.39 -18.36 23.86
C ALA A 330 18.90 -18.06 24.02
N PRO A 331 19.57 -18.59 25.06
CA PRO A 331 21.00 -18.33 25.30
C PRO A 331 21.86 -18.84 24.14
N GLY A 332 22.52 -17.92 23.41
CA GLY A 332 23.47 -18.24 22.33
C GLY A 332 23.26 -17.54 20.98
N VAL A 333 22.50 -16.44 20.93
CA VAL A 333 22.14 -15.74 19.68
C VAL A 333 22.95 -14.48 19.47
N GLU A 334 23.52 -14.35 18.27
CA GLU A 334 23.86 -13.07 17.65
C GLU A 334 22.64 -12.61 16.84
N GLY A 335 22.04 -11.47 17.21
CA GLY A 335 20.96 -10.83 16.43
C GLY A 335 19.78 -10.32 17.25
N GLU A 336 19.05 -9.36 16.68
CA GLU A 336 17.91 -8.66 17.30
C GLU A 336 16.56 -9.35 17.02
N LEU A 337 15.51 -9.01 17.81
CA LEU A 337 14.10 -9.43 17.66
C LEU A 337 13.26 -8.32 16.97
N PRO A 338 13.39 -8.03 15.67
CA PRO A 338 12.83 -6.82 15.05
C PRO A 338 11.33 -6.59 15.25
N ASP A 339 10.52 -7.65 15.43
CA ASP A 339 9.06 -7.58 15.24
C ASP A 339 8.23 -8.07 16.45
N LEU A 340 8.76 -8.05 17.68
CA LEU A 340 8.00 -8.51 18.85
C LEU A 340 6.95 -7.47 19.27
N GLU A 341 5.69 -7.78 19.02
CA GLU A 341 4.54 -7.08 19.60
C GLU A 341 4.14 -7.76 20.91
N TRP A 342 3.71 -6.96 21.89
CA TRP A 342 3.12 -7.50 23.10
C TRP A 342 1.88 -6.73 23.52
N SER A 343 0.94 -7.46 24.11
CA SER A 343 -0.23 -6.87 24.74
C SER A 343 -0.47 -7.44 26.13
N MET A 344 -0.78 -6.59 27.09
CA MET A 344 -1.04 -6.98 28.46
C MET A 344 -2.50 -6.74 28.82
N THR A 345 -3.14 -7.78 29.34
CA THR A 345 -4.52 -7.74 29.83
C THR A 345 -4.55 -7.88 31.35
N GLY A 346 -5.57 -7.31 32.00
CA GLY A 346 -5.64 -7.17 33.46
C GLY A 346 -5.32 -5.76 33.99
N VAL A 347 -5.04 -4.81 33.10
CA VAL A 347 -4.84 -3.38 33.39
C VAL A 347 -6.06 -2.53 33.01
N ALA A 348 -6.20 -1.35 33.64
CA ALA A 348 -7.22 -0.37 33.29
C ALA A 348 -6.89 0.28 31.93
N GLY A 349 -7.29 -0.41 30.85
CA GLY A 349 -6.86 -0.13 29.48
C GLY A 349 -5.77 -1.13 29.08
N GLN A 350 -5.99 -1.89 28.01
CA GLN A 350 -5.01 -2.84 27.49
C GLN A 350 -3.70 -2.09 27.17
N ALA A 351 -2.58 -2.54 27.71
CA ALA A 351 -1.27 -2.00 27.33
C ALA A 351 -0.80 -2.75 26.09
N ARG A 352 -0.37 -2.01 25.07
CA ARG A 352 0.29 -2.55 23.88
C ARG A 352 1.63 -1.87 23.73
N GLY A 353 2.64 -2.66 23.39
CA GLY A 353 3.99 -2.14 23.16
C GLY A 353 4.72 -2.94 22.10
N TYR A 354 5.75 -2.30 21.59
CA TYR A 354 6.70 -2.85 20.62
C TYR A 354 8.06 -2.97 21.31
N ARG A 355 8.96 -3.76 20.74
CA ARG A 355 10.31 -3.96 21.29
C ARG A 355 11.04 -2.62 21.51
N ASP A 356 11.74 -2.52 22.65
CA ASP A 356 12.74 -1.49 22.91
C ASP A 356 14.12 -1.88 22.33
N ILE A 357 15.08 -0.96 22.24
CA ILE A 357 16.40 -1.24 21.62
C ILE A 357 17.22 -2.21 22.50
N GLY A 358 17.59 -3.40 22.00
CA GLY A 358 18.41 -4.38 22.73
C GLY A 358 18.23 -5.84 22.30
N THR A 359 18.79 -6.78 23.06
CA THR A 359 18.74 -8.24 22.82
C THR A 359 17.44 -8.92 23.28
N GLY A 360 16.43 -8.14 23.67
CA GLY A 360 15.16 -8.62 24.21
C GLY A 360 14.11 -7.50 24.31
N ALA A 361 12.96 -7.81 24.92
CA ALA A 361 11.95 -6.82 25.26
C ALA A 361 11.80 -6.68 26.77
N ARG A 362 11.66 -5.43 27.22
CA ARG A 362 11.39 -5.08 28.63
C ARG A 362 9.94 -4.65 28.73
N ILE A 363 9.15 -5.41 29.48
CA ILE A 363 7.72 -5.15 29.65
C ILE A 363 7.51 -4.71 31.10
N PRO A 364 7.31 -3.41 31.37
CA PRO A 364 7.08 -2.92 32.73
C PRO A 364 5.75 -3.47 33.26
N LEU A 365 5.77 -3.96 34.49
CA LEU A 365 4.55 -4.40 35.16
C LEU A 365 3.89 -3.22 35.90
N PRO A 366 2.56 -3.24 36.07
CA PRO A 366 1.87 -2.19 36.79
C PRO A 366 2.29 -2.11 38.26
N GLU A 367 2.22 -0.90 38.83
CA GLU A 367 2.55 -0.61 40.23
C GLU A 367 1.54 -1.19 41.24
N PHE A 368 0.47 -1.85 40.77
CA PHE A 368 -0.53 -2.50 41.61
C PHE A 368 -0.45 -4.03 41.50
N GLY A 369 -0.80 -4.70 42.61
CA GLY A 369 -0.73 -6.15 42.70
C GLY A 369 -1.82 -6.84 41.89
N GLY A 370 -1.48 -7.97 41.27
CA GLY A 370 -2.42 -8.73 40.43
C GLY A 370 -1.72 -9.72 39.51
N THR A 371 -2.52 -10.55 38.84
CA THR A 371 -2.06 -11.43 37.76
C THR A 371 -2.41 -10.82 36.42
N PHE A 372 -1.44 -10.82 35.51
CA PHE A 372 -1.53 -10.22 34.19
C PHE A 372 -1.18 -11.26 33.13
N ASP A 373 -1.95 -11.25 32.05
CA ASP A 373 -1.65 -12.07 30.87
C ASP A 373 -1.00 -11.18 29.82
N ILE A 374 0.22 -11.53 29.46
CA ILE A 374 1.02 -10.86 28.43
C ILE A 374 1.01 -11.75 27.20
N ALA A 375 0.26 -11.37 26.17
CA ALA A 375 0.34 -11.97 24.86
C ALA A 375 1.57 -11.42 24.11
N LEU A 376 2.33 -12.32 23.51
CA LEU A 376 3.51 -12.05 22.68
C LEU A 376 3.18 -12.50 21.26
N GLU A 377 3.36 -11.60 20.30
CA GLU A 377 3.06 -11.84 18.88
C GLU A 377 4.33 -11.55 18.06
N LEU A 378 4.71 -12.54 17.25
CA LEU A 378 5.79 -12.50 16.27
C LEU A 378 5.27 -13.06 14.94
N PRO A 379 5.82 -12.68 13.78
CA PRO A 379 5.45 -13.28 12.50
C PRO A 379 5.57 -14.81 12.53
N GLY A 380 4.43 -15.52 12.59
CA GLY A 380 4.35 -16.98 12.65
C GLY A 380 4.48 -17.61 14.05
N TYR A 381 4.51 -16.83 15.14
CA TYR A 381 4.56 -17.33 16.51
C TYR A 381 3.75 -16.47 17.49
N GLU A 382 2.92 -17.12 18.30
CA GLU A 382 2.14 -16.47 19.36
C GLU A 382 2.35 -17.22 20.68
N ALA A 383 2.45 -16.47 21.79
CA ALA A 383 2.54 -17.03 23.13
C ALA A 383 1.83 -16.17 24.17
N THR A 384 1.45 -16.76 25.30
CA THR A 384 0.87 -16.02 26.44
C THR A 384 1.65 -16.33 27.71
N LEU A 385 2.11 -15.27 28.39
CA LEU A 385 2.80 -15.36 29.68
C LEU A 385 1.85 -14.92 30.79
N ASN A 386 1.70 -15.75 31.81
CA ASN A 386 0.95 -15.42 33.02
C ASN A 386 1.93 -14.91 34.08
N VAL A 387 1.77 -13.66 34.51
CA VAL A 387 2.72 -13.00 35.42
C VAL A 387 1.99 -12.37 36.59
N THR A 388 2.44 -12.67 37.81
CA THR A 388 1.88 -12.07 39.03
C THR A 388 2.81 -10.99 39.57
N SER A 389 2.30 -9.77 39.74
CA SER A 389 2.99 -8.61 40.31
C SER A 389 2.68 -8.47 41.80
N ASP A 390 3.71 -8.23 42.61
CA ASP A 390 3.60 -7.87 44.03
C ASP A 390 4.31 -6.53 44.25
N PRO A 391 3.59 -5.43 44.51
CA PRO A 391 4.18 -4.11 44.70
C PRO A 391 5.04 -3.99 45.96
N GLU A 392 4.82 -4.85 46.97
CA GLU A 392 5.63 -4.83 48.20
C GLU A 392 6.98 -5.53 48.01
N ASN A 393 7.12 -6.34 46.94
CA ASN A 393 8.34 -7.06 46.57
C ASN A 393 8.52 -7.04 45.04
N PRO A 394 8.89 -5.88 44.46
CA PRO A 394 9.12 -5.77 43.03
C PRO A 394 10.27 -6.68 42.58
N ILE A 395 10.02 -7.52 41.57
CA ILE A 395 11.05 -8.41 41.03
C ILE A 395 11.09 -8.34 39.50
N SER A 396 12.29 -8.28 38.95
CA SER A 396 12.49 -8.49 37.51
C SER A 396 12.39 -9.99 37.20
N ARG A 397 11.49 -10.35 36.28
CA ARG A 397 11.28 -11.74 35.83
C ARG A 397 11.94 -11.91 34.47
N ARG A 398 12.62 -13.03 34.24
CA ARG A 398 13.23 -13.35 32.95
C ARG A 398 12.49 -14.51 32.31
N THR A 399 12.14 -14.35 31.05
CA THR A 399 11.49 -15.37 30.23
C THR A 399 12.29 -15.55 28.95
N ASP A 400 12.81 -16.76 28.74
CA ASP A 400 13.54 -17.10 27.52
C ASP A 400 12.58 -17.62 26.45
N LEU A 401 12.57 -16.99 25.28
CA LEU A 401 11.90 -17.45 24.07
C LEU A 401 12.80 -18.44 23.34
N ASN A 402 12.45 -19.71 23.47
CA ASN A 402 13.11 -20.81 22.77
C ASN A 402 12.57 -20.96 21.35
N ILE A 403 12.89 -20.00 20.47
CA ILE A 403 12.42 -19.93 19.08
C ILE A 403 13.60 -19.74 18.12
N GLY A 404 13.45 -20.20 16.87
CA GLY A 404 14.37 -19.93 15.77
C GLY A 404 13.72 -19.06 14.70
N ARG A 405 14.54 -18.49 13.80
CA ARG A 405 14.07 -17.70 12.65
C ARG A 405 14.20 -18.52 11.37
N LEU A 406 13.15 -18.59 10.58
CA LEU A 406 13.13 -19.13 9.23
C LEU A 406 12.99 -17.96 8.27
N SER A 407 13.99 -17.75 7.43
CA SER A 407 14.02 -16.62 6.49
C SER A 407 13.91 -17.15 5.05
N LEU A 408 12.88 -16.72 4.33
CA LEU A 408 12.56 -17.15 2.98
C LEU A 408 12.73 -15.98 2.02
N HIS A 409 13.40 -16.21 0.90
CA HIS A 409 13.72 -15.17 -0.07
C HIS A 409 13.58 -15.72 -1.49
N MET A 410 13.05 -14.91 -2.40
CA MET A 410 12.97 -15.30 -3.80
C MET A 410 14.37 -15.41 -4.45
N PRO A 411 14.53 -16.27 -5.47
CA PRO A 411 15.80 -16.45 -6.15
C PRO A 411 16.24 -15.20 -6.93
N GLY A 412 17.52 -14.85 -6.83
CA GLY A 412 18.14 -13.80 -7.63
C GLY A 412 17.59 -12.40 -7.35
N SER A 413 17.25 -11.66 -8.41
CA SER A 413 16.67 -10.30 -8.34
C SER A 413 15.17 -10.28 -8.63
N GLN A 414 14.46 -11.40 -8.48
CA GLN A 414 13.02 -11.46 -8.67
C GLN A 414 12.29 -10.73 -7.52
N ALA A 415 11.19 -10.05 -7.84
CA ALA A 415 10.33 -9.32 -6.89
C ALA A 415 8.85 -9.67 -7.16
N GLY A 416 8.06 -9.79 -6.09
CA GLY A 416 6.71 -10.39 -6.16
C GLY A 416 6.26 -11.00 -4.84
N VAL A 417 5.10 -11.65 -4.86
CA VAL A 417 4.49 -12.29 -3.67
C VAL A 417 4.45 -13.80 -3.86
N PHE A 418 4.82 -14.54 -2.82
CA PHE A 418 4.63 -15.98 -2.72
C PHE A 418 3.90 -16.35 -1.43
N PHE A 419 3.12 -17.42 -1.47
CA PHE A 419 2.43 -17.95 -0.29
C PHE A 419 3.28 -19.03 0.36
N ALA A 420 3.71 -18.80 1.60
CA ALA A 420 4.40 -19.78 2.42
C ALA A 420 3.40 -20.53 3.30
N THR A 421 3.42 -21.87 3.22
CA THR A 421 2.68 -22.77 4.11
C THR A 421 3.68 -23.67 4.80
N ILE A 422 3.75 -23.60 6.12
CA ILE A 422 4.66 -24.41 6.93
C ILE A 422 3.86 -25.42 7.74
N MET A 423 4.29 -26.67 7.64
CA MET A 423 3.62 -27.81 8.24
C MET A 423 4.58 -28.59 9.14
N THR A 424 4.06 -29.21 10.19
CA THR A 424 4.78 -30.26 10.90
C THR A 424 4.97 -31.46 9.98
N LEU A 425 5.86 -32.39 10.35
CA LEU A 425 6.05 -33.64 9.58
C LEU A 425 4.77 -34.48 9.49
N ASP A 426 3.89 -34.34 10.49
CA ASP A 426 2.58 -34.99 10.58
C ASP A 426 1.50 -34.32 9.72
N GLY A 427 1.84 -33.20 9.05
CA GLY A 427 0.97 -32.50 8.11
C GLY A 427 0.06 -31.44 8.72
N GLU A 428 0.25 -31.10 10.00
CA GLU A 428 -0.48 -29.99 10.64
C GLU A 428 0.10 -28.66 10.17
N VAL A 429 -0.77 -27.75 9.69
CA VAL A 429 -0.35 -26.41 9.26
C VAL A 429 -0.09 -25.55 10.49
N VAL A 430 1.16 -25.14 10.66
CA VAL A 430 1.61 -24.30 11.77
C VAL A 430 1.48 -22.83 11.39
N VAL A 431 1.85 -22.47 10.16
CA VAL A 431 1.74 -21.10 9.66
C VAL A 431 1.37 -21.09 8.19
N LYS A 432 0.55 -20.11 7.79
CA LYS A 432 0.24 -19.83 6.40
C LYS A 432 0.09 -18.33 6.19
N GLN A 433 0.99 -17.73 5.41
CA GLN A 433 0.94 -16.30 5.12
C GLN A 433 1.54 -15.95 3.75
N PRO A 434 1.05 -14.87 3.10
CA PRO A 434 1.75 -14.27 1.97
C PRO A 434 3.06 -13.62 2.45
N ILE A 435 4.11 -13.79 1.66
CA ILE A 435 5.41 -13.15 1.85
C ILE A 435 5.74 -12.43 0.53
N GLU A 436 6.23 -11.20 0.61
CA GLU A 436 6.73 -10.49 -0.57
C GLU A 436 8.09 -11.06 -1.01
N THR A 437 8.94 -10.25 -1.64
CA THR A 437 10.27 -10.64 -2.14
C THR A 437 11.12 -11.41 -1.12
N SER A 438 10.98 -11.07 0.16
CA SER A 438 11.61 -11.78 1.28
C SER A 438 10.81 -11.61 2.56
N GLY A 439 10.85 -12.60 3.45
CA GLY A 439 10.23 -12.51 4.77
C GLY A 439 10.84 -13.47 5.78
N SER A 440 10.68 -13.13 7.05
CA SER A 440 11.14 -13.93 8.18
C SER A 440 9.97 -14.39 9.03
N MET A 441 10.15 -15.55 9.64
CA MET A 441 9.15 -16.15 10.51
C MET A 441 9.81 -16.76 11.73
N TYR A 442 9.14 -16.67 12.87
CA TYR A 442 9.59 -17.23 14.13
C TYR A 442 8.85 -18.52 14.43
N MET A 443 9.57 -19.54 14.85
CA MET A 443 8.99 -20.87 15.08
C MET A 443 9.68 -21.57 16.25
N GLN A 444 9.00 -22.54 16.86
CA GLN A 444 9.67 -23.43 17.80
C GLN A 444 10.74 -24.27 17.08
N PRO A 445 11.79 -24.73 17.78
CA PRO A 445 12.79 -25.62 17.22
C PRO A 445 12.13 -26.94 16.79
N GLY A 446 12.37 -27.34 15.55
CA GLY A 446 11.68 -28.50 14.96
C GLY A 446 12.00 -28.68 13.49
N LEU A 447 11.66 -29.85 12.96
CA LEU A 447 11.71 -30.13 11.53
C LEU A 447 10.35 -29.84 10.92
N TYR A 448 10.33 -28.99 9.89
CA TYR A 448 9.11 -28.55 9.24
C TYR A 448 9.16 -28.82 7.73
N LYS A 449 7.99 -29.10 7.14
CA LYS A 449 7.79 -29.07 5.69
C LYS A 449 7.34 -27.68 5.29
N VAL A 450 8.10 -27.05 4.42
CA VAL A 450 7.84 -25.71 3.89
C VAL A 450 7.39 -25.85 2.45
N ARG A 451 6.23 -25.28 2.13
CA ARG A 451 5.71 -25.14 0.78
C ARG A 451 5.60 -23.65 0.46
N ALA A 452 6.40 -23.18 -0.49
CA ALA A 452 6.30 -21.83 -1.04
C ALA A 452 5.65 -21.92 -2.43
N GLN A 453 4.70 -21.04 -2.74
CA GLN A 453 3.96 -21.08 -4.00
C GLN A 453 3.78 -19.68 -4.61
N THR A 454 4.09 -19.54 -5.89
CA THR A 454 3.74 -18.38 -6.74
C THR A 454 2.64 -18.76 -7.73
N GLU A 455 2.25 -17.84 -8.61
CA GLU A 455 1.36 -18.16 -9.75
C GLU A 455 1.97 -19.17 -10.72
N ASN A 456 3.30 -19.19 -10.84
CA ASN A 456 4.02 -19.90 -11.90
C ASN A 456 4.88 -21.07 -11.40
N GLY A 457 5.01 -21.28 -10.08
CA GLY A 457 5.89 -22.30 -9.51
C GLY A 457 5.58 -22.65 -8.05
N VAL A 458 6.05 -23.83 -7.63
CA VAL A 458 5.92 -24.34 -6.26
C VAL A 458 7.25 -24.96 -5.84
N ASP A 459 7.74 -24.55 -4.67
CA ASP A 459 8.87 -25.18 -3.99
C ASP A 459 8.40 -25.88 -2.73
N GLU A 460 8.82 -27.13 -2.54
CA GLU A 460 8.59 -27.91 -1.34
C GLU A 460 9.91 -28.47 -0.81
N PHE A 461 10.21 -28.20 0.46
CA PHE A 461 11.44 -28.66 1.11
C PHE A 461 11.24 -28.85 2.62
N GLU A 462 12.18 -29.56 3.25
CA GLU A 462 12.23 -29.69 4.71
C GLU A 462 13.25 -28.72 5.28
N ALA A 463 12.87 -27.99 6.33
CA ALA A 463 13.71 -27.03 7.03
C ALA A 463 13.78 -27.38 8.52
N GLN A 464 15.00 -27.56 9.03
CA GLN A 464 15.24 -27.73 10.45
C GLN A 464 15.47 -26.37 11.09
N VAL A 465 14.55 -25.96 11.95
CA VAL A 465 14.67 -24.73 12.75
C VAL A 465 15.35 -25.08 14.06
N TYR A 466 16.34 -24.27 14.44
CA TYR A 466 17.05 -24.38 15.72
C TYR A 466 16.78 -23.14 16.57
N ALA A 467 16.72 -23.34 17.89
CA ALA A 467 16.62 -22.25 18.85
C ALA A 467 17.72 -21.22 18.62
N GLY A 468 17.32 -19.96 18.47
CA GLY A 468 18.25 -18.85 18.40
C GLY A 468 19.12 -18.81 17.13
N LYS A 469 18.78 -19.57 16.10
CA LYS A 469 19.48 -19.53 14.80
C LYS A 469 18.56 -19.03 13.71
N ASP A 470 19.17 -18.37 12.75
CA ASP A 470 18.53 -18.02 11.48
C ASP A 470 18.76 -19.14 10.47
N THR A 471 17.67 -19.71 9.98
CA THR A 471 17.62 -20.70 8.93
C THR A 471 17.19 -20.00 7.66
N SER A 472 18.16 -19.47 6.92
CA SER A 472 17.90 -18.82 5.65
C SER A 472 17.87 -19.85 4.53
N VAL A 473 16.74 -19.95 3.82
CA VAL A 473 16.58 -20.87 2.69
C VAL A 473 16.28 -20.04 1.43
N PRO A 474 17.16 -20.06 0.42
CA PRO A 474 16.84 -19.50 -0.88
C PRO A 474 15.81 -20.38 -1.57
N LEU A 475 14.73 -19.77 -2.04
CA LEU A 475 13.75 -20.46 -2.89
C LEU A 475 14.34 -20.68 -4.28
N HIS A 476 13.88 -21.72 -4.95
CA HIS A 476 14.37 -22.19 -6.24
C HIS A 476 13.49 -21.78 -7.42
N PHE A 477 12.17 -21.62 -7.21
CA PHE A 477 11.09 -21.38 -8.19
C PHE A 477 11.47 -21.43 -9.69
#